data_AF-A0A832D0I3-F1
#
_entry.id   AF-A0A832D0I3-F1
#
_cell.length_a   1.000
_cell.length_b   1.000
_cell.length_c   1.000
_cell.angle_alpha   90.00
_cell.angle_beta   90.00
_cell.angle_gamma   90.00
#
_symmetry.space_group_name_H-M   'P 1'
#
loop_
_entity.id
_entity.type
_entity.pdbx_description
1 polymer ?
#
loop_
_entity_poly.entity_id
_entity_poly.type
_entity_poly.pdbx_seq_one_letter_code
_entity_poly.pdbx_strand_id
1 'polypeptide(L)'
;MKYLIFLFVPFLIFSQNNHTDKLYLIDGKEYPCTVTSLDDNKVSFLYLENRNESIIWDAVDKLEIENFGIVYQKAKGFNSDYDLVKNFVKERANKILSKKNKEELLINSEISKLNSDSPTAKKWSMGVLFVPYYLGEINQVIVDIYPPYVIVYNSVTNEINMEWFLNFSVTEQFSFIFDFSYNSDYYETKVIQSRFTNYDTTKYGVFDNKGIKKLNIHLGGKYYFFKKIPETVNIFALAGFGRQFAFAERSNVDLIQSPGSPISESNEAEYLENINSLWKLYLGFGAEYYLNNSLSIISQVRFLYSSSSGKLNKRYKDDYTTRTTSSEEKLSNWITRIGLGLNFYF
;
A
#
# COMPACT_ATOMS: atom_id res chain seq x y z
N MET A 1 8.64 -9.00 -14.83
CA MET A 1 8.89 -10.33 -14.24
C MET A 1 10.20 -10.46 -13.45
N LYS A 2 11.34 -9.86 -13.86
CA LYS A 2 12.63 -10.05 -13.17
C LYS A 2 12.71 -9.50 -11.72
N TYR A 3 11.91 -8.48 -11.37
CA TYR A 3 11.87 -7.93 -10.01
C TYR A 3 10.93 -8.66 -9.04
N LEU A 4 10.09 -9.57 -9.56
CA LEU A 4 9.13 -10.32 -8.76
C LEU A 4 9.84 -11.41 -7.92
N ILE A 5 11.01 -11.88 -8.37
CA ILE A 5 11.85 -12.83 -7.65
C ILE A 5 12.43 -12.21 -6.37
N PHE A 6 12.80 -10.93 -6.37
CA PHE A 6 13.33 -10.24 -5.18
C PHE A 6 12.29 -10.06 -4.07
N LEU A 7 10.99 -10.03 -4.40
CA LEU A 7 9.89 -9.99 -3.44
C LEU A 7 9.71 -11.31 -2.68
N PHE A 8 10.18 -12.44 -3.24
CA PHE A 8 10.10 -13.76 -2.60
C PHE A 8 11.39 -14.19 -1.90
N VAL A 9 12.51 -13.50 -2.10
CA VAL A 9 13.77 -13.79 -1.39
C VAL A 9 13.63 -13.75 0.13
N PRO A 10 12.90 -12.80 0.76
CA PRO A 10 12.67 -12.83 2.20
C PRO A 10 11.89 -14.08 2.63
N PHE A 11 10.85 -14.45 1.88
CA PHE A 11 10.03 -15.64 2.17
C PHE A 11 10.82 -16.95 2.03
N LEU A 12 11.77 -17.02 1.10
CA LEU A 12 12.65 -18.18 0.95
C LEU A 12 13.67 -18.30 2.10
N ILE A 13 14.16 -17.17 2.63
CA ILE A 13 15.07 -17.15 3.80
C ILE A 13 14.33 -17.54 5.08
N PHE A 14 13.04 -17.19 5.23
CA PHE A 14 12.22 -17.57 6.39
C PHE A 14 11.67 -19.01 6.35
N SER A 15 11.77 -19.74 5.22
CA SER A 15 11.24 -21.11 5.10
C SER A 15 12.25 -22.23 5.40
N GLN A 16 13.47 -21.89 5.83
CA GLN A 16 14.41 -22.92 6.29
C GLN A 16 13.95 -23.42 7.66
N ASN A 17 13.32 -24.60 7.68
CA ASN A 17 13.00 -25.32 8.91
C ASN A 17 14.29 -25.50 9.71
N ASN A 18 14.44 -24.73 10.79
CA ASN A 18 15.59 -24.79 11.72
C ASN A 18 15.57 -26.04 12.63
N HIS A 19 14.65 -26.96 12.39
CA HIS A 19 14.45 -28.16 13.18
C HIS A 19 15.14 -29.35 12.52
N THR A 20 16.21 -29.83 13.16
CA THR A 20 17.09 -30.88 12.62
C THR A 20 16.70 -32.29 13.08
N ASP A 21 15.77 -32.41 14.02
CA ASP A 21 15.30 -33.68 14.58
C ASP A 21 13.80 -33.88 14.36
N LYS A 22 13.35 -35.12 14.54
CA LYS A 22 11.94 -35.47 14.46
C LYS A 22 11.53 -36.36 15.62
N LEU A 23 10.46 -35.95 16.29
CA LEU A 23 9.83 -36.71 17.36
C LEU A 23 8.48 -37.25 16.86
N TYR A 24 8.29 -38.56 16.98
CA TYR A 24 7.04 -39.22 16.63
C TYR A 24 6.35 -39.71 17.90
N LEU A 25 5.09 -39.35 18.06
CA LEU A 25 4.27 -39.75 19.20
C LEU A 25 3.45 -40.99 18.89
N ILE A 26 2.99 -41.67 19.93
CA ILE A 26 2.18 -42.90 19.81
C ILE A 26 0.81 -42.63 19.18
N ASP A 27 0.32 -41.39 19.23
CA ASP A 27 -0.90 -40.97 18.54
C ASP A 27 -0.69 -40.74 17.04
N GLY A 28 0.51 -41.01 16.52
CA GLY A 28 0.87 -40.90 15.10
C GLY A 28 1.29 -39.50 14.66
N LYS A 29 1.37 -38.52 15.57
CA LYS A 29 1.83 -37.17 15.24
C LYS A 29 3.35 -37.09 15.10
N GLU A 30 3.80 -36.32 14.13
CA GLU A 30 5.20 -35.98 13.89
C GLU A 30 5.46 -34.52 14.27
N TYR A 31 6.51 -34.30 15.07
CA TYR A 31 6.96 -32.98 15.51
C TYR A 31 8.37 -32.74 14.96
N PRO A 32 8.53 -31.86 13.95
CA PRO A 32 9.86 -31.36 13.60
C PRO A 32 10.35 -30.48 14.75
N CYS A 33 11.45 -30.88 15.39
CA CYS A 33 11.96 -30.21 16.59
C CYS A 33 13.48 -30.17 16.62
N THR A 34 14.04 -29.51 17.64
CA THR A 34 15.47 -29.63 17.97
C THR A 34 15.59 -30.13 19.40
N VAL A 35 16.03 -31.38 19.58
CA VAL A 35 16.20 -31.98 20.91
C VAL A 35 17.34 -31.27 21.65
N THR A 36 17.06 -30.84 22.88
CA THR A 36 17.96 -30.08 23.74
C THR A 36 18.44 -30.88 24.96
N SER A 37 17.66 -31.84 25.45
CA SER A 37 18.12 -32.79 26.48
C SER A 37 17.43 -34.15 26.36
N LEU A 38 18.16 -35.19 26.76
CA LEU A 38 17.67 -36.54 26.98
C LEU A 38 17.91 -36.90 28.44
N ASP A 39 16.83 -36.94 29.21
CA ASP A 39 16.84 -37.36 30.62
C ASP A 39 16.19 -38.73 30.73
N ASP A 40 16.37 -39.40 31.86
CA ASP A 40 15.91 -40.80 32.01
C ASP A 40 14.39 -40.93 31.94
N ASN A 41 13.64 -39.84 32.20
CA ASN A 41 12.18 -39.83 32.20
C ASN A 41 11.55 -39.02 31.06
N LYS A 42 12.31 -38.15 30.37
CA LYS A 42 11.76 -37.21 29.39
C LYS A 42 12.75 -36.78 28.31
N VAL A 43 12.20 -36.34 27.19
CA VAL A 43 12.89 -35.65 26.09
C VAL A 43 12.52 -34.18 26.15
N SER A 44 13.50 -33.29 26.25
CA SER A 44 13.29 -31.85 26.11
C SER A 44 13.68 -31.41 24.71
N PHE A 45 12.87 -30.56 24.09
CA PHE A 45 13.07 -30.15 22.70
C PHE A 45 12.54 -28.73 22.47
N LEU A 46 13.06 -28.09 21.42
CA LEU A 46 12.55 -26.84 20.89
C LEU A 46 11.57 -27.15 19.77
N TYR A 47 10.35 -26.64 19.91
CA TYR A 47 9.29 -26.70 18.90
C TYR A 47 8.84 -25.28 18.55
N LEU A 48 8.23 -25.09 17.37
CA LEU A 48 7.61 -23.85 16.84
C LEU A 48 7.90 -22.55 17.62
N GLU A 49 8.61 -21.60 17.00
CA GLU A 49 9.03 -20.33 17.62
C GLU A 49 10.07 -20.50 18.75
N ASN A 50 10.87 -21.58 18.75
CA ASN A 50 11.88 -21.88 19.77
C ASN A 50 11.30 -22.01 21.20
N ARG A 51 10.08 -22.53 21.34
CA ARG A 51 9.51 -22.84 22.65
C ARG A 51 10.13 -24.10 23.21
N ASN A 52 10.62 -24.03 24.45
CA ASN A 52 11.09 -25.19 25.19
C ASN A 52 9.89 -26.03 25.62
N GLU A 53 9.80 -27.22 25.06
CA GLU A 53 8.81 -28.22 25.43
C GLU A 53 9.51 -29.46 25.97
N SER A 54 8.75 -30.32 26.65
CA SER A 54 9.25 -31.61 27.10
C SER A 54 8.15 -32.65 27.09
N ILE A 55 8.52 -33.89 26.80
CA ILE A 55 7.61 -35.02 26.78
C ILE A 55 8.21 -36.22 27.50
N ILE A 56 7.39 -37.01 28.18
CA ILE A 56 7.83 -38.25 28.81
C ILE A 56 8.10 -39.33 27.76
N TRP A 57 9.06 -40.22 28.01
CA TRP A 57 9.42 -41.31 27.08
C TRP A 57 8.24 -42.23 26.75
N ASP A 58 7.34 -42.46 27.71
CA ASP A 58 6.15 -43.31 27.51
C ASP A 58 5.23 -42.85 26.39
N ALA A 59 5.28 -41.56 26.03
CA ALA A 59 4.50 -40.95 24.97
C ALA A 59 5.23 -40.90 23.61
N VAL A 60 6.53 -41.23 23.59
CA VAL A 60 7.38 -41.22 22.38
C VAL A 60 7.32 -42.59 21.71
N ASP A 61 6.91 -42.63 20.46
CA ASP A 61 6.97 -43.85 19.65
C ASP A 61 8.35 -44.02 19.02
N LYS A 62 8.89 -42.93 18.46
CA LYS A 62 10.17 -42.92 17.75
C LYS A 62 10.84 -41.56 17.88
N LEU A 63 12.16 -41.55 18.05
CA LEU A 63 12.98 -40.34 18.00
C LEU A 63 14.06 -40.47 16.94
N GLU A 64 14.15 -39.45 16.09
CA GLU A 64 15.12 -39.34 15.02
C GLU A 64 15.97 -38.08 15.23
N ILE A 65 17.28 -38.25 15.32
CA ILE A 65 18.24 -37.18 15.55
C ILE A 65 19.15 -37.08 14.33
N GLU A 66 19.10 -35.94 13.64
CA GLU A 66 19.88 -35.54 12.46
C GLU A 66 20.85 -36.61 11.90
N ASN A 67 22.11 -36.61 12.37
CA ASN A 67 23.20 -37.45 11.86
C ASN A 67 23.21 -38.89 12.41
N PHE A 68 22.35 -39.18 13.38
CA PHE A 68 22.23 -40.50 14.01
C PHE A 68 21.04 -41.29 13.45
N GLY A 69 20.15 -40.64 12.70
CA GLY A 69 18.89 -41.25 12.26
C GLY A 69 18.05 -41.66 13.45
N ILE A 70 17.48 -42.87 13.42
CA ILE A 70 16.52 -43.33 14.42
C ILE A 70 17.25 -43.83 15.68
N VAL A 71 17.37 -42.97 16.68
CA VAL A 71 18.09 -43.27 17.93
C VAL A 71 17.24 -44.04 18.95
N TYR A 72 15.91 -43.91 18.91
CA TYR A 72 14.99 -44.58 19.83
C TYR A 72 13.72 -45.02 19.10
N GLN A 73 13.25 -46.22 19.45
CA GLN A 73 11.92 -46.74 19.09
C GLN A 73 11.31 -47.45 20.29
N LYS A 74 10.05 -47.18 20.61
CA LYS A 74 9.36 -47.74 21.79
C LYS A 74 9.44 -49.27 21.86
N ALA A 75 9.37 -49.95 20.71
CA ALA A 75 9.44 -51.41 20.64
C ALA A 75 10.86 -51.98 20.84
N LYS A 76 11.93 -51.19 20.61
CA LYS A 76 13.33 -51.67 20.59
C LYS A 76 14.23 -50.98 21.61
N GLY A 77 13.77 -49.92 22.25
CA GLY A 77 14.59 -49.03 23.06
C GLY A 77 15.53 -48.18 22.20
N PHE A 78 16.70 -47.87 22.74
CA PHE A 78 17.72 -47.11 22.03
C PHE A 78 18.46 -47.99 21.02
N ASN A 79 18.47 -47.56 19.75
CA ASN A 79 19.19 -48.22 18.66
C ASN A 79 20.64 -47.75 18.54
N SER A 80 21.03 -46.74 19.32
CA SER A 80 22.36 -46.15 19.38
C SER A 80 22.78 -46.06 20.83
N ASP A 81 24.09 -45.95 21.08
CA ASP A 81 24.60 -45.74 22.43
C ASP A 81 23.98 -44.47 23.04
N TYR A 82 23.20 -44.66 24.12
CA TYR A 82 22.46 -43.60 24.79
C TYR A 82 23.39 -42.48 25.26
N ASP A 83 24.57 -42.82 25.79
CA ASP A 83 25.50 -41.82 26.32
C ASP A 83 26.14 -41.01 25.19
N LEU A 84 26.43 -41.65 24.04
CA LEU A 84 26.91 -40.93 22.85
C LEU A 84 25.86 -39.94 22.32
N VAL A 85 24.60 -40.38 22.19
CA VAL A 85 23.51 -39.53 21.69
C VAL A 85 23.23 -38.38 22.69
N LYS A 86 23.20 -38.68 23.98
CA LYS A 86 22.99 -37.69 25.05
C LYS A 86 24.09 -36.63 25.07
N ASN A 87 25.35 -37.04 24.92
CA ASN A 87 26.48 -36.10 24.84
C ASN A 87 26.40 -35.23 23.58
N PHE A 88 26.06 -35.81 22.43
CA PHE A 88 25.87 -35.05 21.19
C PHE A 88 24.78 -33.98 21.33
N VAL A 89 23.61 -34.36 21.86
CA VAL A 89 22.49 -33.44 22.11
C VAL A 89 22.92 -32.32 23.05
N LYS A 90 23.63 -32.65 24.14
CA LYS A 90 24.12 -31.67 25.12
C LYS A 90 25.15 -30.70 24.53
N GLU A 91 26.10 -31.20 23.74
CA GLU A 91 27.07 -30.34 23.04
C GLU A 91 26.39 -29.42 22.04
N ARG A 92 25.41 -29.93 21.29
CA ARG A 92 24.63 -29.14 20.34
C ARG A 92 23.81 -28.06 21.06
N ALA A 93 23.15 -28.40 22.17
CA ALA A 93 22.43 -27.44 22.99
C ALA A 93 23.37 -26.34 23.53
N ASN A 94 24.57 -26.69 23.98
CA ASN A 94 25.59 -25.73 24.41
C ASN A 94 26.10 -24.85 23.26
N LYS A 95 26.26 -25.40 22.04
CA LYS A 95 26.60 -24.61 20.84
C LYS A 95 25.48 -23.64 20.46
N ILE A 96 24.23 -24.07 20.54
CA ILE A 96 23.06 -23.20 20.30
C ILE A 96 23.01 -22.10 21.36
N LEU A 97 23.18 -22.43 22.64
CA LEU A 97 23.21 -21.45 23.75
C LEU A 97 24.38 -20.48 23.64
N SER A 98 25.59 -20.95 23.33
CA SER A 98 26.75 -20.07 23.16
C SER A 98 26.64 -19.19 21.93
N LYS A 99 26.07 -19.68 20.83
CA LYS A 99 25.77 -18.87 19.64
C LYS A 99 24.70 -17.83 19.96
N LYS A 100 23.63 -18.21 20.63
CA LYS A 100 22.57 -17.30 21.09
C LYS A 100 23.12 -16.25 22.05
N ASN A 101 23.95 -16.62 23.02
CA ASN A 101 24.59 -15.67 23.94
C ASN A 101 25.57 -14.75 23.22
N LYS A 102 26.30 -15.24 22.21
CA LYS A 102 27.23 -14.42 21.40
C LYS A 102 26.47 -13.47 20.47
N GLU A 103 25.37 -13.92 19.88
CA GLU A 103 24.45 -13.09 19.09
C GLU A 103 23.75 -12.07 19.98
N GLU A 104 23.23 -12.45 21.14
CA GLU A 104 22.69 -11.53 22.14
C GLU A 104 23.74 -10.55 22.66
N LEU A 105 25.00 -10.96 22.85
CA LEU A 105 26.09 -10.05 23.22
C LEU A 105 26.48 -9.10 22.09
N LEU A 106 26.51 -9.57 20.84
CA LEU A 106 26.76 -8.73 19.66
C LEU A 106 25.61 -7.74 19.47
N ILE A 107 24.37 -8.21 19.50
CA ILE A 107 23.15 -7.42 19.46
C ILE A 107 23.13 -6.43 20.62
N ASN A 108 23.42 -6.84 21.86
CA ASN A 108 23.47 -5.93 23.01
C ASN A 108 24.64 -4.95 22.93
N SER A 109 25.76 -5.31 22.30
CA SER A 109 26.91 -4.41 22.07
C SER A 109 26.63 -3.39 20.96
N GLU A 110 25.88 -3.76 19.93
CA GLU A 110 25.42 -2.86 18.86
C GLU A 110 24.27 -1.99 19.37
N ILE A 111 23.34 -2.57 20.13
CA ILE A 111 22.24 -1.88 20.82
C ILE A 111 22.77 -0.93 21.87
N SER A 112 23.81 -1.26 22.64
CA SER A 112 24.40 -0.33 23.62
C SER A 112 25.19 0.81 22.96
N LYS A 113 25.78 0.58 21.78
CA LYS A 113 26.32 1.67 20.94
C LYS A 113 25.21 2.52 20.28
N LEU A 114 24.03 1.96 20.05
CA LEU A 114 22.83 2.68 19.59
C LEU A 114 22.04 3.36 20.73
N ASN A 115 22.15 2.88 21.97
CA ASN A 115 21.41 3.34 23.16
C ASN A 115 22.21 4.31 24.05
N SER A 116 23.50 4.53 23.78
CA SER A 116 24.22 5.65 24.42
C SER A 116 23.71 7.01 23.95
N ASP A 117 22.98 7.04 22.83
CA ASP A 117 21.98 8.05 22.56
C ASP A 117 20.62 7.46 22.99
N SER A 118 19.95 8.12 23.93
CA SER A 118 18.54 7.86 24.29
C SER A 118 17.72 7.52 23.04
N PRO A 119 16.72 6.59 23.07
CA PRO A 119 15.84 6.33 21.94
C PRO A 119 14.98 7.58 21.71
N THR A 120 15.59 8.58 21.08
CA THR A 120 14.89 9.72 20.54
C THR A 120 13.96 9.11 19.52
N ALA A 121 12.65 9.17 19.82
CA ALA A 121 11.60 8.71 18.94
C ALA A 121 11.97 9.13 17.51
N LYS A 122 12.13 8.15 16.61
CA LYS A 122 12.55 8.39 15.23
C LYS A 122 11.79 9.58 14.67
N LYS A 123 12.54 10.64 14.38
CA LYS A 123 11.97 11.96 14.11
C LYS A 123 11.24 11.96 12.79
N TRP A 124 11.67 11.13 11.84
CA TRP A 124 11.10 11.09 10.50
C TRP A 124 10.55 9.71 10.17
N SER A 125 9.42 9.69 9.47
CA SER A 125 8.95 8.49 8.79
C SER A 125 8.44 8.84 7.41
N MET A 126 8.59 7.93 6.46
CA MET A 126 8.07 8.08 5.11
C MET A 126 7.26 6.83 4.78
N GLY A 127 6.07 6.99 4.23
CA GLY A 127 5.27 5.86 3.83
C GLY A 127 4.51 6.07 2.53
N VAL A 128 4.01 4.96 2.03
CA VAL A 128 3.19 4.90 0.83
C VAL A 128 1.88 4.22 1.20
N LEU A 129 0.79 4.90 0.92
CA LEU A 129 -0.56 4.43 1.12
C LEU A 129 -1.18 4.09 -0.23
N PHE A 130 -1.60 2.84 -0.35
CA PHE A 130 -2.44 2.40 -1.44
C PHE A 130 -3.91 2.61 -1.05
N VAL A 131 -4.60 3.47 -1.79
CA VAL A 131 -6.04 3.68 -1.65
C VAL A 131 -6.71 2.98 -2.83
N PRO A 132 -7.27 1.77 -2.63
CA PRO A 132 -8.04 1.12 -3.68
C PRO A 132 -9.28 1.97 -3.97
N TYR A 133 -9.30 2.66 -5.11
CA TYR A 133 -10.53 3.13 -5.71
C TYR A 133 -11.08 2.03 -6.61
N TYR A 134 -12.40 2.02 -6.76
CA TYR A 134 -13.23 1.08 -7.51
C TYR A 134 -12.50 0.38 -8.70
N LEU A 135 -12.27 -0.94 -8.58
CA LEU A 135 -11.81 -1.82 -9.66
C LEU A 135 -13.00 -2.14 -10.56
N GLY A 136 -13.24 -1.31 -11.58
CA GLY A 136 -14.23 -1.59 -12.59
C GLY A 136 -13.96 -0.80 -13.87
N GLU A 137 -13.81 -1.49 -15.00
CA GLU A 137 -13.86 -0.84 -16.30
C GLU A 137 -15.27 -0.27 -16.51
N ILE A 138 -15.42 1.05 -16.44
CA ILE A 138 -16.61 1.72 -16.97
C ILE A 138 -16.31 2.06 -18.43
N ASN A 139 -16.29 1.03 -19.29
CA ASN A 139 -16.41 1.25 -20.72
C ASN A 139 -17.86 1.67 -21.00
N GLN A 140 -18.18 2.96 -20.85
CA GLN A 140 -19.42 3.49 -21.41
C GLN A 140 -19.17 3.84 -22.88
N VAL A 141 -19.34 2.84 -23.74
CA VAL A 141 -19.56 3.10 -25.16
C VAL A 141 -20.99 3.59 -25.31
N ILE A 142 -21.20 4.90 -25.22
CA ILE A 142 -22.46 5.51 -25.63
C ILE A 142 -22.38 5.62 -27.15
N VAL A 143 -23.10 4.75 -27.86
CA VAL A 143 -23.37 4.90 -29.29
C VAL A 143 -24.68 5.66 -29.41
N ASP A 144 -24.61 6.97 -29.61
CA ASP A 144 -25.79 7.75 -29.97
C ASP A 144 -25.99 7.62 -31.49
N ILE A 145 -27.02 6.89 -31.90
CA ILE A 145 -27.36 6.66 -33.31
C ILE A 145 -28.44 7.66 -33.68
N TYR A 146 -28.03 8.84 -34.12
CA TYR A 146 -28.90 9.80 -34.80
C TYR A 146 -28.51 9.82 -36.27
N PRO A 147 -29.14 9.04 -37.16
CA PRO A 147 -28.78 9.04 -38.58
C PRO A 147 -28.77 10.48 -39.13
N PRO A 148 -27.69 10.95 -39.79
CA PRO A 148 -26.54 10.23 -40.32
C PRO A 148 -25.28 10.15 -39.43
N TYR A 149 -25.37 10.44 -38.13
CA TYR A 149 -24.25 10.57 -37.20
C TYR A 149 -24.06 9.32 -36.31
N VAL A 150 -22.81 8.91 -36.13
CA VAL A 150 -22.39 7.96 -35.09
C VAL A 150 -21.44 8.72 -34.16
N ILE A 151 -21.85 8.93 -32.91
CA ILE A 151 -20.98 9.52 -31.89
C ILE A 151 -20.53 8.39 -30.98
N VAL A 152 -19.21 8.19 -30.88
CA VAL A 152 -18.60 7.20 -29.99
C VAL A 152 -17.87 7.96 -28.88
N TYR A 153 -18.35 7.80 -27.65
CA TYR A 153 -17.66 8.26 -26.45
C TYR A 153 -16.85 7.11 -25.86
N ASN A 154 -15.59 7.35 -25.50
CA ASN A 154 -14.80 6.41 -24.73
C ASN A 154 -14.22 7.14 -23.52
N SER A 155 -14.56 6.70 -22.32
CA SER A 155 -14.05 7.25 -21.06
C SER A 155 -13.36 6.13 -20.29
N VAL A 156 -12.08 6.29 -20.01
CA VAL A 156 -11.32 5.36 -19.16
C VAL A 156 -11.02 6.09 -17.85
N THR A 157 -11.70 5.72 -16.77
CA THR A 157 -11.41 6.23 -15.42
C THR A 157 -10.75 5.12 -14.62
N ASN A 158 -9.42 5.11 -14.57
CA ASN A 158 -8.65 4.13 -13.81
C ASN A 158 -7.86 4.87 -12.73
N GLU A 159 -8.48 5.11 -11.57
CA GLU A 159 -7.85 5.86 -10.48
C GLU A 159 -7.24 4.90 -9.45
N ILE A 160 -6.03 4.40 -9.70
CA ILE A 160 -5.19 3.88 -8.62
C ILE A 160 -4.46 5.07 -8.01
N ASN A 161 -4.85 5.48 -6.81
CA ASN A 161 -4.21 6.59 -6.13
C ASN A 161 -3.18 6.06 -5.11
N MET A 162 -1.90 6.30 -5.40
CA MET A 162 -0.82 6.14 -4.42
C MET A 162 -0.60 7.48 -3.72
N GLU A 163 -0.75 7.50 -2.41
CA GLU A 163 -0.48 8.67 -1.59
C GLU A 163 0.83 8.45 -0.84
N TRP A 164 1.76 9.38 -1.00
CA TRP A 164 3.00 9.41 -0.22
C TRP A 164 2.79 10.29 0.99
N PHE A 165 3.35 9.89 2.12
CA PHE A 165 3.28 10.71 3.33
C PHE A 165 4.63 10.75 4.03
N LEU A 166 4.97 11.92 4.54
CA LEU A 166 6.13 12.18 5.37
C LEU A 166 5.62 12.58 6.75
N ASN A 167 6.06 11.87 7.78
CA ASN A 167 5.73 12.20 9.17
C ASN A 167 6.94 12.76 9.88
N PHE A 168 6.71 13.79 10.70
CA PHE A 168 7.69 14.32 11.64
C PHE A 168 7.18 14.15 13.08
N SER A 169 7.81 13.29 13.87
CA SER A 169 7.47 13.06 15.27
C SER A 169 7.95 14.22 16.13
N VAL A 170 7.01 14.93 16.75
CA VAL A 170 7.31 16.00 17.73
C VAL A 170 7.39 15.40 19.14
N THR A 171 6.49 14.47 19.44
CA THR A 171 6.47 13.70 20.69
C THR A 171 6.28 12.22 20.38
N GLU A 172 6.34 11.36 21.40
CA GLU A 172 6.05 9.92 21.25
C GLU A 172 4.61 9.67 20.75
N GLN A 173 3.68 10.60 21.03
CA GLN A 173 2.26 10.47 20.70
C GLN A 173 1.82 11.38 19.56
N PHE A 174 2.59 12.42 19.20
CA PHE A 174 2.18 13.39 18.19
C PHE A 174 3.20 13.51 17.05
N SER A 175 2.70 13.44 15.84
CA SER A 175 3.49 13.62 14.62
C SER A 175 2.79 14.58 13.66
N PHE A 176 3.52 15.50 13.04
CA PHE A 176 3.03 16.21 11.86
C PHE A 176 3.05 15.29 10.65
N ILE A 177 2.10 15.46 9.75
CA ILE A 177 1.98 14.69 8.50
C ILE A 177 2.02 15.68 7.33
N PHE A 178 2.80 15.36 6.32
CA PHE A 178 2.77 15.96 5.01
C PHE A 178 2.42 14.89 3.98
N ASP A 179 1.21 14.95 3.41
CA ASP A 179 0.76 14.01 2.39
C ASP A 179 0.89 14.65 1.00
N PHE A 180 1.42 13.92 0.02
CA PHE A 180 1.35 14.30 -1.38
C PHE A 180 0.85 13.16 -2.26
N SER A 181 0.03 13.48 -3.25
CA SER A 181 -0.42 12.50 -4.24
C SER A 181 -0.54 13.14 -5.62
N TYR A 182 -0.34 12.35 -6.66
CA TYR A 182 -0.47 12.78 -8.05
C TYR A 182 -1.40 11.81 -8.78
N ASN A 183 -2.41 12.36 -9.44
CA ASN A 183 -3.29 11.62 -10.33
C ASN A 183 -3.43 12.39 -11.65
N SER A 184 -3.65 11.68 -12.76
CA SER A 184 -3.85 12.27 -14.08
C SER A 184 -4.97 11.53 -14.78
N ASP A 185 -6.02 12.26 -15.15
CA ASP A 185 -7.07 11.75 -16.02
C ASP A 185 -6.85 12.27 -17.44
N TYR A 186 -7.07 11.42 -18.43
CA TYR A 186 -6.95 11.78 -19.84
C TYR A 186 -8.17 11.30 -20.60
N TYR A 187 -8.80 12.22 -21.32
CA TYR A 187 -9.95 11.99 -22.17
C TYR A 187 -9.62 12.47 -23.58
N GLU A 188 -9.85 11.59 -24.56
CA GLU A 188 -9.68 11.91 -25.97
C GLU A 188 -11.03 11.69 -26.66
N THR A 189 -11.52 12.71 -27.36
CA THR A 189 -12.76 12.62 -28.12
C THR A 189 -12.51 13.08 -29.55
N LYS A 190 -12.78 12.18 -30.51
CA LYS A 190 -12.69 12.48 -31.93
C LYS A 190 -14.08 12.42 -32.56
N VAL A 191 -14.55 13.55 -33.09
CA VAL A 191 -15.84 13.64 -33.78
C VAL A 191 -15.61 14.00 -35.24
N ILE A 192 -16.05 13.15 -36.15
CA ILE A 192 -16.09 13.44 -37.59
C ILE A 192 -17.54 13.33 -38.04
N GLN A 193 -18.09 14.40 -38.60
CA GLN A 193 -19.45 14.45 -39.12
C GLN A 193 -19.44 14.90 -40.58
N SER A 194 -20.04 14.10 -41.46
CA SER A 194 -20.33 14.50 -42.84
C SER A 194 -21.83 14.66 -43.01
N ARG A 195 -22.29 15.90 -43.25
CA ARG A 195 -23.69 16.17 -43.60
C ARG A 195 -23.80 16.21 -45.12
N PHE A 196 -24.61 15.33 -45.68
CA PHE A 196 -25.00 15.35 -47.08
C PHE A 196 -26.44 15.81 -47.17
N THR A 197 -26.66 17.00 -47.69
CA THR A 197 -28.00 17.45 -48.12
C THR A 197 -27.98 17.71 -49.62
N ASN A 198 -29.14 17.71 -50.28
CA ASN A 198 -29.25 17.86 -51.75
C ASN A 198 -28.64 19.15 -52.33
N TYR A 199 -28.22 20.10 -51.47
CA TYR A 199 -27.67 21.40 -51.87
C TYR A 199 -26.37 21.81 -51.12
N ASP A 200 -25.89 21.01 -50.17
CA ASP A 200 -24.68 21.34 -49.40
C ASP A 200 -23.95 20.07 -48.91
N THR A 201 -22.63 20.05 -49.13
CA THR A 201 -21.70 19.03 -48.61
C THR A 201 -20.84 19.65 -47.52
N THR A 202 -21.46 19.95 -46.37
CA THR A 202 -20.73 20.45 -45.21
C THR A 202 -20.08 19.28 -44.47
N LYS A 203 -18.75 19.26 -44.46
CA LYS A 203 -17.96 18.35 -43.62
C LYS A 203 -17.48 19.11 -42.39
N TYR A 204 -17.72 18.55 -41.22
CA TYR A 204 -17.24 19.05 -39.94
C TYR A 204 -16.40 17.97 -39.27
N GLY A 205 -15.29 18.36 -38.67
CA GLY A 205 -14.48 17.43 -37.89
C GLY A 205 -13.79 18.19 -36.79
N VAL A 206 -13.88 17.66 -35.58
CA VAL A 206 -13.20 18.19 -34.40
C VAL A 206 -12.46 17.07 -33.69
N PHE A 207 -11.25 17.40 -33.30
CA PHE A 207 -10.45 16.62 -32.39
C PHE A 207 -10.33 17.39 -31.07
N ASP A 208 -10.94 16.87 -30.01
CA ASP A 208 -10.95 17.48 -28.66
C ASP A 208 -10.17 16.57 -27.71
N ASN A 209 -9.01 17.03 -27.26
CA ASN A 209 -8.26 16.39 -26.19
C ASN A 209 -8.51 17.16 -24.89
N LYS A 210 -8.87 16.42 -23.84
CA LYS A 210 -9.07 16.95 -22.48
C LYS A 210 -8.24 16.14 -21.50
N GLY A 211 -7.21 16.76 -20.93
CA GLY A 211 -6.42 16.19 -19.85
C GLY A 211 -6.65 16.96 -18.57
N ILE A 212 -6.63 16.29 -17.42
CA ILE A 212 -6.56 16.96 -16.13
C ILE A 212 -5.57 16.26 -15.22
N LYS A 213 -4.53 16.99 -14.84
CA LYS A 213 -3.51 16.53 -13.88
C LYS A 213 -3.85 17.13 -12.54
N LYS A 214 -3.84 16.30 -11.48
CA LYS A 214 -4.23 16.68 -10.12
C LYS A 214 -3.06 16.40 -9.17
N LEU A 215 -2.52 17.46 -8.59
CA LEU A 215 -1.55 17.38 -7.50
C LEU A 215 -2.26 17.67 -6.18
N ASN A 216 -2.24 16.71 -5.27
CA ASN A 216 -2.78 16.86 -3.93
C ASN A 216 -1.66 17.10 -2.93
N ILE A 217 -1.82 18.14 -2.11
CA ILE A 217 -0.91 18.44 -1.00
C ILE A 217 -1.75 18.63 0.25
N HIS A 218 -1.40 17.92 1.32
CA HIS A 218 -2.03 18.10 2.62
C HIS A 218 -1.01 18.22 3.75
N LEU A 219 -1.41 18.97 4.77
CA LEU A 219 -0.71 19.13 6.02
C LEU A 219 -1.66 18.74 7.16
N GLY A 220 -1.15 17.98 8.11
CA GLY A 220 -1.97 17.47 9.20
C GLY A 220 -1.16 17.03 10.41
N GLY A 221 -1.87 16.43 11.34
CA GLY A 221 -1.31 15.82 12.54
C GLY A 221 -1.86 14.41 12.75
N LYS A 222 -1.02 13.55 13.31
CA LYS A 222 -1.36 12.22 13.81
C LYS A 222 -1.18 12.22 15.33
N TYR A 223 -2.19 11.72 16.03
CA TYR A 223 -2.16 11.50 17.47
C TYR A 223 -2.32 10.02 17.78
N TYR A 224 -1.32 9.41 18.40
CA TYR A 224 -1.33 8.02 18.85
C TYR A 224 -1.87 7.95 20.27
N PHE A 225 -2.85 7.08 20.51
CA PHE A 225 -3.47 6.92 21.83
C PHE A 225 -2.51 6.30 22.86
N PHE A 226 -1.56 5.50 22.39
CA PHE A 226 -0.55 4.83 23.19
C PHE A 226 0.85 5.21 22.71
N LYS A 227 1.85 5.05 23.57
CA LYS A 227 3.25 5.22 23.18
C LYS A 227 3.61 4.17 22.13
N LYS A 228 4.41 4.57 21.13
CA LYS A 228 4.86 3.67 20.05
C LYS A 228 5.78 2.59 20.62
N ILE A 229 5.27 1.37 20.72
CA ILE A 229 6.05 0.19 21.15
C ILE A 229 6.28 -0.70 19.92
N PRO A 230 7.53 -1.12 19.62
CA PRO A 230 7.80 -2.10 18.56
C PRO A 230 7.00 -3.39 18.76
N GLU A 231 6.70 -4.10 17.66
CA GLU A 231 5.97 -5.39 17.68
C GLU A 231 4.53 -5.30 18.25
N THR A 232 3.96 -4.09 18.31
CA THR A 232 2.58 -3.86 18.75
C THR A 232 1.77 -3.08 17.73
N VAL A 233 0.44 -3.22 17.83
CA VAL A 233 -0.51 -2.40 17.08
C VAL A 233 -0.72 -1.08 17.82
N ASN A 234 -0.45 0.04 17.14
CA ASN A 234 -0.67 1.37 17.67
C ASN A 234 -1.82 2.04 16.92
N ILE A 235 -2.85 2.43 17.66
CA ILE A 235 -4.03 3.11 17.11
C ILE A 235 -3.79 4.62 17.15
N PHE A 236 -4.23 5.32 16.11
CA PHE A 236 -4.12 6.76 16.01
C PHE A 236 -5.37 7.42 15.46
N ALA A 237 -5.56 8.69 15.83
CA ALA A 237 -6.43 9.64 15.16
C ALA A 237 -5.58 10.56 14.27
N LEU A 238 -6.19 11.09 13.21
CA LEU A 238 -5.53 12.02 12.31
C LEU A 238 -6.48 13.11 11.86
N ALA A 239 -5.95 14.31 11.63
CA ALA A 239 -6.68 15.46 11.13
C ALA A 239 -5.77 16.34 10.29
N GLY A 240 -6.32 17.01 9.29
CA GLY A 240 -5.53 17.86 8.42
C GLY A 240 -6.35 18.64 7.42
N PHE A 241 -5.65 19.49 6.68
CA PHE A 241 -6.21 20.29 5.60
C PHE A 241 -5.23 20.32 4.44
N GLY A 242 -5.74 20.64 3.25
CA GLY A 242 -4.91 20.70 2.08
C GLY A 242 -5.64 21.26 0.88
N ARG A 243 -4.95 21.21 -0.24
CA ARG A 243 -5.46 21.68 -1.52
C ARG A 243 -5.07 20.71 -2.62
N GLN A 244 -6.04 20.45 -3.48
CA GLN A 244 -5.82 19.85 -4.79
C GLN A 244 -5.58 20.99 -5.78
N PHE A 245 -4.51 20.88 -6.56
CA PHE A 245 -4.22 21.75 -7.70
C PHE A 245 -4.49 20.94 -8.95
N ALA A 246 -5.39 21.45 -9.78
CA ALA A 246 -5.69 20.85 -11.06
C ALA A 246 -5.07 21.68 -12.19
N PHE A 247 -4.51 20.99 -13.18
CA PHE A 247 -3.95 21.57 -14.39
C PHE A 247 -4.69 20.95 -15.56
N ALA A 248 -5.53 21.74 -16.23
CA ALA A 248 -6.37 21.27 -17.30
C ALA A 248 -5.70 21.58 -18.64
N GLU A 249 -5.51 20.55 -19.45
CA GLU A 249 -5.05 20.69 -20.82
C GLU A 249 -6.27 20.50 -21.72
N ARG A 250 -6.54 21.48 -22.59
CA ARG A 250 -7.52 21.33 -23.66
C ARG A 250 -6.91 21.76 -24.98
N SER A 251 -7.00 20.88 -25.97
CA SER A 251 -6.81 21.27 -27.36
C SER A 251 -8.06 20.90 -28.15
N ASN A 252 -8.61 21.88 -28.84
CA ASN A 252 -9.64 21.68 -29.83
C ASN A 252 -9.05 22.05 -31.19
N VAL A 253 -8.96 21.07 -32.08
CA VAL A 253 -8.46 21.26 -33.44
C VAL A 253 -9.59 20.99 -34.41
N ASP A 254 -10.01 22.03 -35.12
CA ASP A 254 -10.89 21.89 -36.28
C ASP A 254 -10.13 21.15 -37.38
N LEU A 255 -10.60 19.95 -37.70
CA LEU A 255 -10.02 19.11 -38.75
C LEU A 255 -10.36 19.61 -40.16
N ILE A 256 -11.34 20.53 -40.27
CA ILE A 256 -11.83 21.10 -41.53
C ILE A 256 -12.11 22.59 -41.33
N GLN A 257 -11.28 23.47 -41.89
CA GLN A 257 -11.45 24.93 -41.79
C GLN A 257 -12.27 25.45 -42.98
N SER A 258 -13.41 26.10 -42.69
CA SER A 258 -14.18 26.85 -43.71
C SER A 258 -13.99 28.36 -43.53
N PRO A 259 -13.88 29.14 -44.62
CA PRO A 259 -13.82 30.60 -44.53
C PRO A 259 -15.14 31.15 -43.96
N GLY A 260 -15.05 32.03 -42.96
CA GLY A 260 -16.21 32.61 -42.26
C GLY A 260 -16.69 31.84 -41.03
N SER A 261 -15.88 30.93 -40.48
CA SER A 261 -16.26 30.17 -39.28
C SER A 261 -16.44 31.09 -38.06
N PRO A 262 -17.53 30.91 -37.27
CA PRO A 262 -17.76 31.72 -36.08
C PRO A 262 -16.65 31.54 -35.05
N ILE A 263 -16.31 32.63 -34.36
CA ILE A 263 -15.31 32.61 -33.29
C ILE A 263 -16.01 32.22 -31.98
N SER A 264 -15.59 31.09 -31.41
CA SER A 264 -16.04 30.63 -30.09
C SER A 264 -14.88 30.70 -29.08
N GLU A 265 -14.92 31.69 -28.20
CA GLU A 265 -13.96 31.87 -27.10
C GLU A 265 -14.54 31.33 -25.80
N SER A 266 -13.78 30.57 -25.03
CA SER A 266 -14.18 30.10 -23.70
C SER A 266 -13.01 29.93 -22.76
N ASN A 267 -13.21 30.25 -21.48
CA ASN A 267 -12.26 29.94 -20.41
C ASN A 267 -12.49 28.52 -19.83
N GLU A 268 -12.95 27.56 -20.62
CA GLU A 268 -13.32 26.21 -20.13
C GLU A 268 -12.15 25.49 -19.43
N ALA A 269 -10.90 25.69 -19.88
CA ALA A 269 -9.73 25.14 -19.21
C ALA A 269 -9.56 25.71 -17.78
N GLU A 270 -9.57 27.04 -17.64
CA GLU A 270 -9.51 27.72 -16.34
C GLU A 270 -10.70 27.33 -15.44
N TYR A 271 -11.90 27.21 -16.02
CA TYR A 271 -13.07 26.72 -15.32
C TYR A 271 -12.87 25.31 -14.76
N LEU A 272 -12.33 24.39 -15.58
CA LEU A 272 -12.05 23.01 -15.17
C LEU A 272 -10.95 22.95 -14.10
N GLU A 273 -9.91 23.77 -14.21
CA GLU A 273 -8.88 23.90 -13.17
C GLU A 273 -9.49 24.35 -11.86
N ASN A 274 -10.33 25.39 -11.88
CA ASN A 274 -10.96 25.95 -10.69
C ASN A 274 -11.91 24.96 -10.01
N ILE A 275 -12.79 24.29 -10.78
CA ILE A 275 -13.77 23.36 -10.23
C ILE A 275 -13.11 22.07 -9.67
N ASN A 276 -11.94 21.69 -10.20
CA ASN A 276 -11.16 20.55 -9.71
C ASN A 276 -10.06 20.92 -8.71
N SER A 277 -9.79 22.21 -8.49
CA SER A 277 -8.81 22.68 -7.50
C SER A 277 -9.44 22.82 -6.12
N LEU A 278 -9.77 21.67 -5.54
CA LEU A 278 -10.56 21.55 -4.31
C LEU A 278 -9.73 21.92 -3.06
N TRP A 279 -10.30 22.72 -2.16
CA TRP A 279 -9.88 22.72 -0.76
C TRP A 279 -10.36 21.45 -0.08
N LYS A 280 -9.53 20.86 0.77
CA LYS A 280 -9.81 19.61 1.47
C LYS A 280 -9.58 19.77 2.96
N LEU A 281 -10.52 19.28 3.76
CA LEU A 281 -10.38 19.04 5.19
C LEU A 281 -10.54 17.55 5.40
N TYR A 282 -9.73 16.95 6.26
CA TYR A 282 -9.90 15.55 6.61
C TYR A 282 -9.81 15.31 8.11
N LEU A 283 -10.56 14.30 8.54
CA LEU A 283 -10.53 13.70 9.87
C LEU A 283 -10.50 12.18 9.70
N GLY A 284 -9.86 11.46 10.59
CA GLY A 284 -9.75 10.01 10.42
C GLY A 284 -9.13 9.30 11.60
N PHE A 285 -9.03 7.99 11.47
CA PHE A 285 -8.39 7.11 12.42
C PHE A 285 -7.70 5.96 11.68
N GLY A 286 -6.77 5.31 12.35
CA GLY A 286 -6.05 4.18 11.77
C GLY A 286 -5.27 3.40 12.80
N ALA A 287 -4.58 2.38 12.31
CA ALA A 287 -3.71 1.54 13.10
C ALA A 287 -2.40 1.27 12.35
N GLU A 288 -1.30 1.22 13.08
CA GLU A 288 0.03 0.87 12.60
C GLU A 288 0.52 -0.37 13.33
N TYR A 289 0.88 -1.40 12.58
CA TYR A 289 1.51 -2.60 13.10
C TYR A 289 3.00 -2.57 12.79
N TYR A 290 3.83 -2.49 13.83
CA TYR A 290 5.29 -2.43 13.68
C TYR A 290 5.86 -3.82 13.46
N LEU A 291 6.37 -4.07 12.25
CA LEU A 291 7.12 -5.30 11.94
C LEU A 291 8.49 -5.28 12.62
N ASN A 292 9.10 -4.10 12.75
CA ASN A 292 10.32 -3.83 13.49
C ASN A 292 10.45 -2.32 13.74
N ASN A 293 11.60 -1.87 14.29
CA ASN A 293 11.86 -0.46 14.59
C ASN A 293 11.88 0.47 13.36
N SER A 294 11.99 -0.07 12.14
CA SER A 294 12.18 0.69 10.90
C SER A 294 11.04 0.51 9.90
N LEU A 295 10.12 -0.43 10.10
CA LEU A 295 9.05 -0.75 9.18
C LEU A 295 7.75 -1.07 9.91
N SER A 296 6.66 -0.49 9.44
CA SER A 296 5.31 -0.82 9.86
C SER A 296 4.35 -0.95 8.68
N ILE A 297 3.27 -1.68 8.91
CA ILE A 297 2.11 -1.72 8.04
C ILE A 297 1.08 -0.73 8.62
N ILE A 298 0.56 0.16 7.78
CA ILE A 298 -0.44 1.15 8.17
C ILE A 298 -1.79 0.81 7.53
N SER A 299 -2.86 0.94 8.30
CA SER A 299 -4.22 0.99 7.81
C SER A 299 -4.89 2.26 8.33
N GLN A 300 -5.64 2.97 7.49
CA GLN A 300 -6.34 4.17 7.92
C GLN A 300 -7.63 4.42 7.14
N VAL A 301 -8.56 5.08 7.82
CA VAL A 301 -9.82 5.58 7.29
C VAL A 301 -9.82 7.11 7.42
N ARG A 302 -10.08 7.81 6.32
CA ARG A 302 -10.19 9.27 6.26
C ARG A 302 -11.59 9.67 5.78
N PHE A 303 -12.20 10.62 6.47
CA PHE A 303 -13.40 11.34 6.03
C PHE A 303 -12.95 12.70 5.52
N LEU A 304 -13.15 12.95 4.23
CA LEU A 304 -12.72 14.16 3.56
C LEU A 304 -13.94 15.01 3.23
N TYR A 305 -13.90 16.27 3.63
CA TYR A 305 -14.75 17.31 3.09
C TYR A 305 -13.98 18.07 2.03
N SER A 306 -14.56 18.25 0.85
CA SER A 306 -13.98 19.10 -0.19
C SER A 306 -14.94 20.16 -0.68
N SER A 307 -14.37 21.29 -1.14
CA SER A 307 -15.12 22.38 -1.74
C SER A 307 -14.32 23.09 -2.84
N SER A 308 -15.01 23.48 -3.91
CA SER A 308 -14.46 24.30 -5.01
C SER A 308 -15.54 25.20 -5.60
N SER A 309 -15.10 26.17 -6.39
CA SER A 309 -15.97 27.03 -7.19
C SER A 309 -15.28 27.41 -8.48
N GLY A 310 -16.03 27.44 -9.58
CA GLY A 310 -15.51 27.86 -10.89
C GLY A 310 -16.54 28.68 -11.65
N LYS A 311 -16.07 29.60 -12.49
CA LYS A 311 -16.91 30.42 -13.36
C LYS A 311 -16.57 30.18 -14.82
N LEU A 312 -17.53 29.68 -15.58
CA LEU A 312 -17.44 29.45 -17.01
C LEU A 312 -17.99 30.66 -17.76
N ASN A 313 -17.15 31.26 -18.59
CA ASN A 313 -17.49 32.32 -19.52
C ASN A 313 -17.33 31.78 -20.95
N LYS A 314 -18.35 31.99 -21.76
CA LYS A 314 -18.38 31.64 -23.18
C LYS A 314 -18.79 32.86 -23.99
N ARG A 315 -18.02 33.16 -25.03
CA ARG A 315 -18.33 34.21 -25.99
C ARG A 315 -18.39 33.60 -27.38
N TYR A 316 -19.54 33.73 -28.00
CA TYR A 316 -19.76 33.36 -29.40
C TYR A 316 -19.88 34.64 -30.21
N LYS A 317 -19.13 34.73 -31.31
CA LYS A 317 -19.17 35.86 -32.23
C LYS A 317 -19.23 35.34 -33.66
N ASP A 318 -20.26 35.74 -34.38
CA ASP A 318 -20.36 35.60 -35.84
C ASP A 318 -20.48 37.00 -36.49
N ASP A 319 -20.71 37.02 -37.80
CA ASP A 319 -20.79 38.27 -38.57
C ASP A 319 -22.00 39.14 -38.19
N TYR A 320 -22.98 38.59 -37.46
CA TYR A 320 -24.26 39.24 -37.18
C TYR A 320 -24.52 39.50 -35.69
N THR A 321 -23.90 38.72 -34.81
CA THR A 321 -24.23 38.69 -33.38
C THR A 321 -23.00 38.40 -32.50
N THR A 322 -23.03 38.96 -31.29
CA THR A 322 -22.13 38.55 -30.20
C THR A 322 -22.99 38.13 -29.02
N ARG A 323 -22.81 36.88 -28.56
CA ARG A 323 -23.49 36.35 -27.38
C ARG A 323 -22.47 35.96 -26.33
N THR A 324 -22.62 36.52 -25.13
CA THR A 324 -21.82 36.14 -23.97
C THR A 324 -22.71 35.40 -22.98
N THR A 325 -22.26 34.24 -22.51
CA THR A 325 -22.91 33.45 -21.46
C THR A 325 -21.94 33.26 -20.31
N SER A 326 -22.44 33.37 -19.08
CA SER A 326 -21.66 33.17 -17.87
C SER A 326 -22.42 32.26 -16.91
N SER A 327 -21.74 31.26 -16.35
CA SER A 327 -22.27 30.33 -15.36
C SER A 327 -21.27 30.15 -14.23
N GLU A 328 -21.74 30.09 -12.99
CA GLU A 328 -20.91 29.82 -11.81
C GLU A 328 -21.39 28.54 -11.15
N GLU A 329 -20.46 27.64 -10.85
CA GLU A 329 -20.73 26.40 -10.13
C GLU A 329 -19.92 26.34 -8.84
N LYS A 330 -20.56 25.83 -7.79
CA LYS A 330 -19.95 25.56 -6.49
C LYS A 330 -20.20 24.11 -6.14
N LEU A 331 -19.13 23.38 -5.85
CA LEU A 331 -19.20 21.98 -5.47
C LEU A 331 -18.75 21.81 -4.01
N SER A 332 -19.45 20.94 -3.30
CA SER A 332 -19.06 20.48 -1.97
C SER A 332 -19.45 19.03 -1.79
N ASN A 333 -18.56 18.22 -1.24
CA ASN A 333 -18.78 16.79 -1.08
C ASN A 333 -18.03 16.21 0.12
N TRP A 334 -18.61 15.14 0.67
CA TRP A 334 -17.97 14.29 1.68
C TRP A 334 -17.58 12.96 1.04
N ILE A 335 -16.34 12.51 1.28
CA ILE A 335 -15.79 11.27 0.73
C ILE A 335 -15.13 10.49 1.86
N THR A 336 -15.41 9.19 1.95
CA THR A 336 -14.67 8.27 2.83
C THR A 336 -13.60 7.56 2.02
N ARG A 337 -12.37 7.55 2.52
CA ARG A 337 -11.23 6.82 1.94
C ARG A 337 -10.69 5.82 2.94
N ILE A 338 -10.42 4.60 2.46
CA ILE A 338 -9.79 3.54 3.24
C ILE A 338 -8.49 3.19 2.51
N GLY A 339 -7.38 3.16 3.23
CA GLY A 339 -6.08 2.87 2.66
C GLY A 339 -5.28 1.87 3.49
N LEU A 340 -4.43 1.13 2.81
CA LEU A 340 -3.44 0.21 3.39
C LEU A 340 -2.07 0.56 2.82
N GLY A 341 -1.02 0.50 3.64
CA GLY A 341 0.28 0.97 3.22
C GLY A 341 1.44 0.45 4.06
N LEU A 342 2.62 0.91 3.68
CA LEU A 342 3.87 0.68 4.42
C LEU A 342 4.41 2.02 4.91
N ASN A 343 5.02 2.02 6.08
CA ASN A 343 5.67 3.20 6.65
C ASN A 343 7.06 2.83 7.19
N PHE A 344 8.06 3.58 6.76
CA PHE A 344 9.47 3.39 7.04
C PHE A 344 9.94 4.48 8.01
N TYR A 345 10.62 4.12 9.09
CA TYR A 345 11.11 5.07 10.11
C TYR A 345 12.62 5.19 10.08
N PHE A 346 13.12 6.44 10.14
CA PHE A 346 14.52 6.79 10.07
C PHE A 346 15.01 7.45 11.36
#